data_AF-A0A962ZF68-F1
#
_entry.id   AF-A0A962ZF68-F1
#
_cell.length_a   1.000
_cell.length_b   1.000
_cell.length_c   1.000
_cell.angle_alpha   90.00
_cell.angle_beta   90.00
_cell.angle_gamma   90.00
#
_symmetry.space_group_name_H-M   'P 1'
#
loop_
_entity.id
_entity.type
_entity.pdbx_description
1 polymer ?
#
loop_
_entity_poly.entity_id
_entity_poly.type
_entity_poly.pdbx_seq_one_letter_code
_entity_poly.pdbx_strand_id
1 'polypeptide(L)'
;MTLSMAFYRNTQALLVLVASLLVVPAHAALPLTLADGTELPSLAPMLERATPAVVNIATSTRVRQRNPLLEDPFFRRFFNIPPGQQMPERRATSAGSGVIVDAKNGYVLTNAHVVDGADEVELTLTDGRTLKAEVIGVDREVD
;
A
#
# COMPACT_ATOMS: atom_id res chain seq x y z
N MET A 1 -60.08 42.05 -29.45
CA MET A 1 -59.71 41.02 -28.45
C MET A 1 -59.68 39.68 -29.17
N THR A 2 -58.68 39.37 -30.01
CA THR A 2 -57.67 38.32 -29.69
C THR A 2 -56.44 38.30 -30.63
N LEU A 3 -56.32 39.17 -31.65
CA LEU A 3 -55.33 38.97 -32.73
C LEU A 3 -53.87 39.42 -32.45
N SER A 4 -53.58 40.13 -31.35
CA SER A 4 -52.24 40.66 -31.06
C SER A 4 -51.34 39.71 -30.23
N MET A 5 -51.90 38.63 -29.68
CA MET A 5 -51.14 37.68 -28.83
C MET A 5 -50.44 36.56 -29.62
N ALA A 6 -50.84 36.27 -30.86
CA ALA A 6 -50.28 35.16 -31.64
C ALA A 6 -48.90 35.48 -32.25
N PHE A 7 -48.69 36.71 -32.72
CA PHE A 7 -47.42 37.16 -33.31
C PHE A 7 -46.29 37.34 -32.28
N TYR A 8 -46.64 37.80 -31.08
CA TYR A 8 -45.66 37.95 -29.99
C TYR A 8 -45.20 36.58 -29.46
N ARG A 9 -46.08 35.57 -29.47
CA ARG A 9 -45.75 34.22 -28.98
C ARG A 9 -44.80 33.47 -29.91
N ASN A 10 -44.92 33.64 -31.23
CA ASN A 10 -44.02 33.02 -32.21
C ASN A 10 -42.63 33.68 -32.27
N THR A 11 -42.54 34.99 -32.06
CA THR A 11 -41.25 35.71 -32.01
C THR A 11 -40.47 35.41 -30.74
N GLN A 12 -41.17 35.27 -29.60
CA GLN A 12 -40.58 34.79 -28.34
C GLN A 12 -40.09 33.33 -28.44
N ALA A 13 -40.86 32.46 -29.10
CA ALA A 13 -40.45 31.07 -29.34
C ALA A 13 -39.20 30.94 -30.22
N LEU A 14 -39.07 31.79 -31.24
CA LEU A 14 -37.88 31.83 -32.11
C LEU A 14 -36.64 32.32 -31.34
N LEU A 15 -36.77 33.35 -30.50
CA LEU A 15 -35.68 33.86 -29.66
C LEU A 15 -35.21 32.83 -28.62
N VAL A 16 -36.13 32.08 -28.01
CA VAL A 16 -35.80 31.02 -27.05
C VAL A 16 -35.10 29.83 -27.74
N LEU A 17 -35.49 29.48 -28.96
CA LEU A 17 -34.85 28.42 -29.75
C LEU A 17 -33.42 28.80 -30.19
N VAL A 18 -33.19 30.07 -30.54
CA VAL A 18 -31.84 30.56 -30.88
C VAL A 18 -30.96 30.65 -29.62
N ALA A 19 -31.53 31.05 -28.49
CA ALA A 19 -30.82 31.10 -27.22
C ALA A 19 -30.43 29.70 -26.70
N SER A 20 -31.25 28.67 -26.95
CA SER A 20 -30.92 27.29 -26.56
C SER A 20 -29.86 26.65 -27.45
N LEU A 21 -29.73 27.07 -28.71
CA LEU A 21 -28.66 26.61 -29.62
C LEU A 21 -27.27 27.19 -29.29
N LEU A 22 -27.19 28.21 -28.43
CA LEU A 22 -25.94 28.86 -28.01
C LEU A 22 -25.38 28.36 -26.68
N VAL A 23 -25.98 27.34 -26.07
CA VAL A 23 -25.47 26.75 -24.82
C VAL A 23 -24.24 25.88 -25.14
N VAL A 24 -23.08 26.52 -25.12
CA VAL A 24 -21.80 25.81 -25.18
C VAL A 24 -21.58 25.10 -23.84
N PRO A 25 -21.37 23.77 -23.81
CA PRO A 25 -21.02 23.09 -22.57
C PRO A 25 -19.64 23.58 -22.13
N ALA A 26 -19.60 24.34 -21.03
CA ALA A 26 -18.36 24.71 -20.37
C ALA A 26 -17.72 23.44 -19.79
N HIS A 27 -16.77 22.87 -20.51
CA HIS A 27 -15.96 21.76 -20.02
C HIS A 27 -14.95 22.33 -19.03
N ALA A 28 -15.25 22.22 -17.73
CA ALA A 28 -14.29 22.48 -16.68
C ALA A 28 -13.28 21.32 -16.61
N ALA A 29 -12.37 21.25 -17.60
CA ALA A 29 -11.21 20.37 -17.55
C ALA A 29 -10.06 21.08 -16.83
N LEU A 30 -9.39 20.38 -15.92
CA LEU A 30 -8.15 20.89 -15.34
C LEU A 30 -7.11 21.04 -16.46
N PRO A 31 -6.39 22.17 -16.54
CA PRO A 31 -5.34 22.33 -17.53
C PRO A 31 -4.23 21.31 -17.25
N LEU A 32 -3.96 20.43 -18.21
CA LEU A 32 -2.89 19.42 -18.17
C LEU A 32 -1.50 20.05 -18.36
N THR A 33 -1.45 21.34 -18.64
CA THR A 33 -0.26 22.14 -18.91
C THR A 33 -0.31 23.41 -18.08
N LEU A 34 0.84 23.89 -17.61
CA LEU A 34 0.91 25.20 -16.97
C LEU A 34 0.63 26.31 -18.01
N ALA A 35 0.37 27.54 -17.55
CA ALA A 35 0.03 28.69 -18.39
C ALA A 35 1.09 29.02 -19.47
N ASP A 36 2.31 28.51 -19.27
CA ASP A 36 3.51 28.61 -20.10
C ASP A 36 3.70 27.42 -21.07
N GLY A 37 2.73 26.50 -21.15
CA GLY A 37 2.73 25.39 -22.11
C GLY A 37 3.64 24.20 -21.75
N THR A 38 4.27 24.26 -20.57
CA THR A 38 5.04 23.18 -19.98
C THR A 38 4.10 22.07 -19.48
N GLU A 39 4.44 20.82 -19.80
CA GLU A 39 3.80 19.66 -19.18
C GLU A 39 4.00 19.73 -17.67
N LEU A 40 2.97 19.31 -16.91
CA LEU A 40 3.06 19.28 -15.45
C LEU A 40 4.29 18.47 -15.02
N PRO A 41 5.17 19.02 -14.17
CA PRO A 41 6.34 18.29 -13.70
C PRO A 41 5.90 17.02 -12.96
N SER A 42 6.48 15.88 -13.34
CA SER A 42 6.18 14.57 -12.76
C SER A 42 7.30 14.11 -11.83
N LEU A 43 6.94 13.36 -10.79
CA LEU A 43 7.89 12.67 -9.91
C LEU A 43 8.46 11.39 -10.56
N ALA A 44 7.89 10.93 -11.68
CA ALA A 44 8.28 9.69 -12.33
C ALA A 44 9.79 9.57 -12.61
N PRO A 45 10.50 10.59 -13.16
CA PRO A 45 11.94 10.49 -13.41
C PRO A 45 12.81 10.39 -12.14
N MET A 46 12.27 10.83 -11.00
CA MET A 46 12.93 10.65 -9.69
C MET A 46 12.68 9.24 -9.17
N LEU A 47 11.44 8.75 -9.26
CA LEU A 47 11.05 7.41 -8.83
C LEU A 47 11.75 6.32 -9.64
N GLU A 48 11.92 6.48 -10.96
CA GLU A 48 12.67 5.54 -11.81
C GLU A 48 14.10 5.31 -11.32
N ARG A 49 14.72 6.33 -10.71
CA ARG A 49 16.08 6.25 -10.16
C ARG A 49 16.12 5.72 -8.73
N ALA A 50 15.09 6.01 -7.92
CA ALA A 50 15.07 5.65 -6.50
C ALA A 50 14.48 4.25 -6.22
N THR A 51 13.47 3.84 -6.99
CA THR A 51 12.71 2.59 -6.78
C THR A 51 13.59 1.34 -6.76
N PRO A 52 14.63 1.18 -7.61
CA PRO A 52 15.50 0.00 -7.56
C PRO A 52 16.25 -0.19 -6.23
N ALA A 53 16.35 0.84 -5.39
CA ALA A 53 16.97 0.75 -4.08
C ALA A 53 16.01 0.23 -3.00
N VAL A 54 14.70 0.15 -3.26
CA VAL A 54 13.70 -0.28 -2.28
C VAL A 54 13.49 -1.80 -2.38
N VAL A 55 13.34 -2.46 -1.24
CA VAL A 55 13.03 -3.89 -1.16
C VAL A 55 11.84 -4.14 -0.25
N ASN A 56 11.06 -5.17 -0.58
CA ASN A 56 10.07 -5.73 0.34
C ASN A 56 10.74 -6.76 1.24
N ILE A 57 10.36 -6.79 2.51
CA ILE A 57 10.94 -7.66 3.53
C ILE A 57 9.81 -8.49 4.10
N ALA A 58 9.96 -9.80 4.05
CA ALA A 58 9.11 -10.76 4.74
C ALA A 58 9.96 -11.47 5.79
N THR A 59 9.46 -11.53 7.03
CA THR A 59 10.14 -12.26 8.11
C THR A 59 9.22 -13.31 8.68
N SER A 60 9.80 -14.39 9.20
CA SER A 60 9.05 -15.41 9.93
C SER A 60 9.73 -15.76 11.25
N THR A 61 8.92 -15.87 12.29
CA THR A 61 9.34 -16.26 13.64
C THR A 61 8.52 -17.44 14.12
N ARG A 62 9.16 -18.45 14.68
CA ARG A 62 8.54 -19.60 15.32
C ARG A 62 8.14 -19.20 16.73
N VAL A 63 6.85 -18.98 16.90
CA VAL A 63 6.26 -18.67 18.20
C VAL A 63 5.77 -19.97 18.82
N ARG A 64 6.40 -20.38 19.92
CA ARG A 64 5.87 -21.42 20.79
C ARG A 64 4.70 -20.87 21.57
N GLN A 65 3.50 -21.14 21.07
CA GLN A 65 2.30 -20.81 21.83
C GLN A 65 2.29 -21.68 23.08
N ARG A 66 2.12 -21.05 24.24
CA ARG A 66 2.05 -21.73 25.54
C ARG A 66 0.62 -21.59 26.05
N ASN A 67 -0.09 -22.70 26.28
CA ASN A 67 -1.47 -22.70 26.73
C ASN A 67 -1.50 -23.10 28.21
N PRO A 68 -1.77 -22.15 29.13
CA PRO A 68 -1.73 -22.40 30.57
C PRO A 68 -2.62 -23.56 31.03
N LEU A 69 -3.79 -23.75 30.40
CA LEU A 69 -4.70 -24.86 30.72
C LEU A 69 -4.09 -26.22 30.38
N LEU A 70 -3.33 -26.26 29.29
CA LEU A 70 -2.58 -27.45 28.89
C LEU A 70 -1.26 -27.58 29.65
N GLU A 71 -0.90 -26.70 30.58
CA GLU A 71 0.25 -26.90 31.49
C GLU A 71 -0.17 -27.52 32.83
N ASP A 72 -1.47 -27.47 33.16
CA ASP A 72 -2.02 -28.00 34.41
C ASP A 72 -2.09 -29.55 34.39
N PRO A 73 -1.41 -30.24 35.33
CA PRO A 73 -1.52 -31.69 35.49
C PRO A 73 -2.94 -32.19 35.73
N PHE A 74 -3.80 -31.41 36.38
CA PHE A 74 -5.19 -31.79 36.66
C PHE A 74 -6.03 -31.79 35.38
N PHE A 75 -6.02 -30.69 34.63
CA PHE A 75 -6.71 -30.60 33.33
C PHE A 75 -6.26 -31.71 32.36
N ARG A 76 -4.95 -31.96 32.26
CA ARG A 76 -4.39 -33.03 31.41
C ARG A 76 -4.93 -34.41 31.79
N ARG A 77 -5.02 -34.71 33.10
CA ARG A 77 -5.55 -35.99 33.58
C ARG A 77 -7.05 -36.11 33.34
N PHE A 78 -7.81 -35.03 33.54
CA PHE A 78 -9.25 -35.00 33.30
C PHE A 78 -9.61 -35.30 31.84
N PHE A 79 -8.85 -34.74 30.88
CA PHE A 79 -9.06 -34.94 29.45
C PHE A 79 -8.21 -36.06 28.83
N ASN A 80 -7.50 -36.86 29.65
CA ASN A 80 -6.63 -37.95 29.21
C ASN A 80 -5.60 -37.56 28.12
N ILE A 81 -4.98 -36.38 28.26
CA ILE A 81 -4.00 -35.85 27.31
C ILE A 81 -2.64 -36.53 27.56
N PRO A 82 -2.03 -37.19 26.56
CA PRO A 82 -0.74 -37.87 26.73
C PRO A 82 0.39 -36.92 27.18
N PRO A 83 1.23 -37.34 28.14
CA PRO A 83 2.42 -36.58 28.49
C PRO A 83 3.37 -36.50 27.28
N GLY A 84 3.75 -35.28 26.90
CA GLY A 84 4.66 -35.04 25.77
C GLY A 84 3.97 -34.66 24.45
N GLN A 85 2.64 -34.51 24.42
CA GLN A 85 1.96 -33.90 23.28
C GLN A 85 2.42 -32.43 23.15
N GLN A 86 3.37 -32.18 22.25
CA GLN A 86 3.89 -30.85 21.98
C GLN A 86 2.81 -30.05 21.23
N MET A 87 2.57 -28.83 21.69
CA MET A 87 1.70 -27.92 20.95
C MET A 87 2.32 -27.56 19.61
N PRO A 88 1.51 -27.38 18.56
CA PRO A 88 2.01 -26.99 17.26
C PRO A 88 2.75 -25.65 17.37
N GLU A 89 4.00 -25.62 16.93
CA GLU A 89 4.74 -24.37 16.74
C GLU A 89 4.00 -23.54 15.70
N ARG A 90 3.59 -22.32 16.06
CA ARG A 90 2.98 -21.40 15.10
C ARG A 90 4.08 -20.55 14.47
N ARG A 91 3.98 -20.33 13.17
CA ARG A 91 4.80 -19.32 12.50
C ARG A 91 4.05 -17.99 12.55
N ALA A 92 4.64 -17.01 13.21
CA ALA A 92 4.29 -15.61 13.01
C ALA A 92 5.06 -15.10 11.78
N THR A 93 4.45 -14.20 11.03
CA THR A 93 5.07 -13.55 9.88
C THR A 93 4.97 -12.05 10.03
N SER A 94 6.04 -11.31 9.74
CA SER A 94 6.03 -9.86 9.62
C SER A 94 6.36 -9.46 8.19
N ALA A 95 5.94 -8.26 7.80
CA ALA A 95 6.23 -7.68 6.51
C ALA A 95 6.61 -6.21 6.68
N GLY A 96 7.54 -5.73 5.86
CA GLY A 96 8.01 -4.36 5.88
C GLY A 96 8.76 -3.99 4.61
N SER A 97 9.30 -2.78 4.56
CA SER A 97 10.15 -2.32 3.46
C SER A 97 11.54 -2.01 3.97
N GLY A 98 12.54 -2.15 3.11
CA GLY A 98 13.89 -1.69 3.37
C GLY A 98 14.48 -0.93 2.20
N VAL A 99 15.65 -0.35 2.44
CA VAL A 99 16.42 0.39 1.43
C VAL A 99 17.83 -0.18 1.36
N ILE A 100 18.28 -0.46 0.14
CA ILE A 100 19.65 -0.87 -0.16
C ILE A 100 20.56 0.36 -0.01
N VAL A 101 21.43 0.33 1.00
CA VAL A 101 22.38 1.42 1.28
C VAL A 101 23.76 1.13 0.69
N ASP A 102 24.09 -0.15 0.49
CA ASP A 102 25.32 -0.58 -0.17
C ASP A 102 25.04 -1.76 -1.10
N ALA A 103 24.95 -1.50 -2.40
CA ALA A 103 24.68 -2.53 -3.40
C ALA A 103 25.87 -3.46 -3.67
N LYS A 104 27.10 -3.05 -3.35
CA LYS A 104 28.29 -3.88 -3.55
C LYS A 104 28.40 -4.94 -2.47
N ASN A 105 28.12 -4.55 -1.23
CA ASN A 105 28.16 -5.43 -0.06
C ASN A 105 26.79 -6.07 0.25
N GLY A 106 25.71 -5.59 -0.36
CA GLY A 106 24.36 -6.13 -0.18
C GLY A 106 23.68 -5.69 1.13
N TYR A 107 24.03 -4.51 1.67
CA TYR A 107 23.44 -4.02 2.90
C TYR A 107 22.10 -3.33 2.68
N VAL A 108 21.13 -3.76 3.48
CA VAL A 108 19.76 -3.26 3.48
C VAL A 108 19.44 -2.73 4.88
N LEU A 109 18.90 -1.52 4.93
CA LEU A 109 18.42 -0.90 6.15
C LEU A 109 16.89 -1.05 6.24
N THR A 110 16.41 -1.39 7.43
CA THR A 110 14.99 -1.49 7.76
C THR A 110 14.79 -1.17 9.25
N ASN A 111 13.54 -1.05 9.66
CA ASN A 111 13.17 -0.87 11.06
C ASN A 111 13.50 -2.10 11.90
N ALA A 112 13.89 -1.88 13.15
CA ALA A 112 14.28 -2.95 14.06
C ALA A 112 13.12 -3.93 14.28
N HIS A 113 11.90 -3.45 14.54
CA HIS A 113 10.73 -4.30 14.81
C HIS A 113 10.33 -5.21 13.64
N VAL A 114 10.81 -4.97 12.42
CA VAL A 114 10.53 -5.83 11.25
C VAL A 114 11.36 -7.11 11.31
N VAL A 115 12.61 -7.00 11.78
CA VAL A 115 13.62 -8.06 11.74
C VAL A 115 14.00 -8.61 13.11
N ASP A 116 13.62 -7.94 14.19
CA ASP A 116 13.95 -8.36 15.54
C ASP A 116 13.27 -9.70 15.90
N GLY A 117 14.08 -10.68 16.32
CA GLY A 117 13.61 -12.03 16.64
C GLY A 117 13.07 -12.81 15.43
N ALA A 118 13.36 -12.38 14.20
CA ALA A 118 13.07 -13.16 12.99
C ALA A 118 14.00 -14.38 12.90
N ASP A 119 13.43 -15.56 12.65
CA ASP A 119 14.21 -16.78 12.35
C ASP A 119 14.62 -16.83 10.87
N GLU A 120 13.74 -16.35 10.00
CA GLU A 120 13.96 -16.29 8.56
C GLU A 120 13.62 -14.88 8.06
N VAL A 121 14.50 -14.33 7.21
CA VAL A 121 14.31 -13.03 6.54
C VAL A 121 14.45 -13.23 5.05
N GLU A 122 13.44 -12.79 4.30
CA GLU A 122 13.34 -12.90 2.87
C GLU A 122 13.12 -11.51 2.26
N LEU A 123 13.94 -11.16 1.28
CA LEU A 123 13.91 -9.88 0.59
C LEU A 123 13.38 -10.09 -0.83
N THR A 124 12.39 -9.30 -1.23
CA THR A 124 11.90 -9.25 -2.62
C THR A 124 12.29 -7.92 -3.23
N LEU A 125 13.08 -7.95 -4.31
CA LEU A 125 13.46 -6.78 -5.08
C LEU A 125 12.32 -6.35 -6.01
N THR A 126 12.38 -5.11 -6.51
CA THR A 126 11.39 -4.56 -7.44
C THR A 126 11.34 -5.29 -8.79
N ASP A 127 12.39 -6.03 -9.14
CA ASP A 127 12.44 -6.89 -10.33
C ASP A 127 11.79 -8.28 -10.10
N GLY A 128 11.27 -8.54 -8.90
CA GLY A 128 10.61 -9.78 -8.53
C GLY A 128 11.55 -10.89 -8.05
N ARG A 129 12.86 -10.66 -8.01
CA ARG A 129 13.81 -11.63 -7.43
C ARG A 129 13.66 -11.67 -5.92
N THR A 130 13.81 -12.87 -5.37
CA THR A 130 13.73 -13.10 -3.93
C THR A 130 15.03 -13.68 -3.39
N LEU A 131 15.53 -13.12 -2.29
CA LEU A 131 16.81 -13.44 -1.67
C LEU A 131 16.63 -13.68 -0.18
N LYS A 132 17.42 -14.59 0.40
CA LYS A 132 17.51 -14.72 1.86
C LYS A 132 18.52 -13.73 2.40
N ALA A 133 18.22 -13.16 3.56
CA ALA A 133 19.10 -12.23 4.26
C ALA A 133 19.37 -12.68 5.69
N GLU A 134 20.47 -12.18 6.24
CA GLU A 134 20.85 -12.36 7.63
C GLU A 134 20.90 -10.98 8.31
N VAL A 135 20.49 -10.94 9.57
CA VAL A 135 20.51 -9.72 10.37
C VAL A 135 21.93 -9.50 10.91
N ILE A 136 22.59 -8.45 10.45
CA ILE A 136 23.97 -8.11 10.84
C ILE A 136 24.01 -7.29 12.14
N GLY A 137 22.97 -6.49 12.40
CA GLY A 137 22.86 -5.66 13.60
C GLY A 137 21.45 -5.07 13.74
N VAL A 138 21.06 -4.81 14.99
CA VAL A 138 19.77 -4.21 15.35
C VAL A 138 19.99 -3.19 16.44
N ASP A 139 19.45 -1.98 16.25
CA ASP A 139 19.40 -0.96 17.28
C ASP A 139 17.92 -0.71 17.62
N ARG A 140 17.53 -1.03 18.86
CA ARG A 140 16.14 -0.93 19.32
C ARG A 140 15.79 0.44 19.91
N GLU A 141 16.77 1.30 20.19
CA GLU A 141 16.50 2.59 20.85
C GLU A 141 15.97 3.66 19.87
N VAL A 142 16.25 3.47 18.58
CA VAL A 142 15.93 4.40 17.48
C VAL A 142 14.68 4.02 16.69
N ASP A 143 14.03 2.91 17.04
CA ASP A 143 12.82 2.40 16.39
C ASP A 143 11.53 2.73 17.16
#